data_AF-A0AA96GE60-F1
#
_entry.id   AF-A0AA96GE60-F1
#
_cell.length_a   1.000
_cell.length_b   1.000
_cell.length_c   1.000
_cell.angle_alpha   90.00
_cell.angle_beta   90.00
_cell.angle_gamma   90.00
#
_symmetry.space_group_name_H-M   'P 1'
#
loop_
_entity.id
_entity.type
_entity.pdbx_description
1 polymer ?
#
loop_
_entity_poly.entity_id
_entity_poly.type
_entity_poly.pdbx_seq_one_letter_code
_entity_poly.pdbx_strand_id
1 'polypeptide(L)'
;MLAQIRFHHVLSTLVIYVSVFMVFGVSLAVTPKPIVFVAPIEGVIDLGLAPFVQRVLDEATAAGAEAVILEINTFGGRVDAAVLIRDALLNSKVLTVAFINKRAISAGALISLASEKIAMADGGTIGAATPVQIGLPGSPAQPVEEKTVSYMRKEFRATAEQRNRPPLIAEAMVDADVEVPDLIEKNKLLTLTTKEALQANIADFQANSLEAVLESVNLADADIRYASETWAESLVRFLTHPVVSSLLMTVGILGIMLEMRMPGFGVPGGLGLISLALFFWGHGIVQLAGLEEFLLVGLGLILVGLEIFVIPGFGIAGILGIMALMGGLGLSLIGTGATWDFMLSALGQVAFSILVAILATLLLLRYFPRLPFGRRLILETNLQAQEGYESSPAEDHRWLGKQGVAVSDLRPSGIARFDRERVDVVSDGTFIDAGQPLEVVRIDGNRVVVRLAQPQSEKDTV
;
A
#
# COMPACT_ATOMS: atom_id res chain seq x y z
N MET A 1 17.40 70.71 -65.31
CA MET A 1 18.31 69.62 -65.73
C MET A 1 19.25 69.16 -64.61
N LEU A 2 20.05 70.06 -63.99
CA LEU A 2 20.97 69.70 -62.89
C LEU A 2 20.31 69.09 -61.63
N ALA A 3 19.09 69.49 -61.28
CA ALA A 3 18.36 68.94 -60.14
C ALA A 3 17.87 67.49 -60.36
N GLN A 4 17.49 67.13 -61.59
CA GLN A 4 17.07 65.77 -61.93
C GLN A 4 18.24 64.78 -61.91
N ILE A 5 19.43 65.21 -62.31
CA ILE A 5 20.65 64.38 -62.30
C ILE A 5 21.08 64.06 -60.87
N ARG A 6 21.01 65.04 -59.95
CA ARG A 6 21.29 64.82 -58.52
C ARG A 6 20.30 63.85 -57.86
N PHE A 7 19.03 63.93 -58.22
CA PHE A 7 18.01 63.01 -57.69
C PHE A 7 18.23 61.56 -58.12
N HIS A 8 18.60 61.33 -59.39
CA HIS A 8 18.88 59.98 -59.89
C HIS A 8 20.14 59.38 -59.26
N HIS A 9 21.18 60.17 -59.00
CA HIS A 9 22.38 59.68 -58.32
C HIS A 9 22.15 59.33 -56.85
N VAL A 10 21.34 60.11 -56.13
CA VAL A 10 20.96 59.81 -54.75
C VAL A 10 20.08 58.56 -54.70
N LEU A 11 19.14 58.42 -55.63
CA LEU A 11 18.30 57.23 -55.71
C LEU A 11 19.11 55.98 -56.07
N SER A 12 20.07 56.07 -57.00
CA SER A 12 20.92 54.94 -57.36
C SER A 12 21.86 54.54 -56.23
N THR A 13 22.42 55.50 -55.49
CA THR A 13 23.25 55.18 -54.31
C THR A 13 22.41 54.58 -53.19
N LEU A 14 21.20 55.10 -52.94
CA LEU A 14 20.30 54.52 -51.94
C LEU A 14 19.90 53.09 -52.31
N VAL A 15 19.57 52.84 -53.58
CA VAL A 15 19.26 51.49 -54.07
C VAL A 15 20.47 50.57 -53.90
N ILE A 16 21.68 51.01 -54.24
CA ILE A 16 22.90 50.21 -54.03
C ILE A 16 23.11 49.92 -52.53
N TYR A 17 22.94 50.89 -51.64
CA TYR A 17 23.07 50.65 -50.19
C TYR A 17 22.00 49.69 -49.66
N VAL A 18 20.76 49.79 -50.12
CA VAL A 18 19.67 48.87 -49.75
C VAL A 18 19.90 47.48 -50.33
N SER A 19 20.39 47.37 -51.57
CA SER A 19 20.74 46.10 -52.20
C SER A 19 21.93 45.44 -51.51
N VAL A 20 22.97 46.20 -51.16
CA VAL A 20 24.12 45.70 -50.38
C VAL A 20 23.67 45.29 -48.97
N PHE A 21 22.77 46.03 -48.34
CA PHE A 21 22.21 45.66 -47.03
C PHE A 21 21.30 44.43 -47.09
N MET A 22 20.56 44.22 -48.18
CA MET A 22 19.79 42.99 -48.42
C MET A 22 20.69 41.78 -48.70
N VAL A 23 21.81 41.98 -49.41
CA VAL A 23 22.78 40.91 -49.71
C VAL A 23 23.65 40.56 -48.48
N PHE A 24 23.94 41.55 -47.62
CA PHE A 24 24.64 41.37 -46.34
C PHE A 24 23.69 41.24 -45.14
N GLY A 25 22.40 41.06 -45.37
CA GLY A 25 21.46 40.61 -44.36
C GLY A 25 21.85 39.19 -43.96
N VAL A 26 22.88 39.07 -43.14
CA VAL A 26 23.28 37.83 -42.49
C VAL A 26 22.05 37.35 -41.75
N SER A 27 21.33 36.39 -42.32
CA SER A 27 20.48 35.52 -41.54
C SER A 27 21.40 34.94 -40.48
N LEU A 28 21.34 35.50 -39.27
CA LEU A 28 21.73 34.78 -38.07
C LEU A 28 20.78 33.60 -38.03
N ALA A 29 21.19 32.52 -38.70
CA ALA A 29 20.53 31.24 -38.57
C ALA A 29 20.69 30.88 -37.10
N VAL A 30 19.62 31.09 -36.33
CA VAL A 30 19.52 30.57 -34.98
C VAL A 30 19.51 29.06 -35.17
N THR A 31 20.67 28.44 -35.05
CA THR A 31 20.77 26.99 -35.02
C THR A 31 19.91 26.55 -33.83
N PRO A 32 18.85 25.75 -34.06
CA PRO A 32 18.02 25.28 -32.98
C PRO A 32 18.92 24.56 -31.97
N LYS A 33 18.83 24.95 -30.70
CA LYS A 33 19.62 24.34 -29.64
C LYS A 33 19.25 22.86 -29.55
N PRO A 34 20.24 21.96 -29.35
CA PRO A 34 19.95 20.55 -29.14
C PRO A 34 19.08 20.42 -27.89
N ILE A 35 18.08 19.54 -27.92
CA ILE A 35 17.18 19.33 -26.79
C ILE A 35 17.74 18.17 -25.94
N VAL A 36 17.79 18.36 -24.63
CA VAL A 36 18.18 17.31 -23.69
C VAL A 36 17.11 17.16 -22.62
N PHE A 37 16.65 15.94 -22.41
CA PHE A 37 15.76 15.63 -21.29
C PHE A 37 16.58 15.20 -20.08
N VAL A 38 16.15 15.61 -18.89
CA VAL A 38 16.75 15.18 -17.62
C VAL A 38 15.66 14.54 -16.79
N ALA A 39 15.84 13.28 -16.42
CA ALA A 39 14.88 12.52 -15.62
C ALA A 39 15.52 11.99 -14.33
N PRO A 40 14.93 12.28 -13.16
CA PRO A 40 15.41 11.75 -11.89
C PRO A 40 15.05 10.27 -11.73
N ILE A 41 16.02 9.46 -11.31
CA ILE A 41 15.87 8.08 -10.85
C ILE A 41 16.33 8.06 -9.39
N GLU A 42 15.44 8.53 -8.51
CA GLU A 42 15.70 8.70 -7.09
C GLU A 42 14.85 7.77 -6.21
N GLY A 43 15.45 7.32 -5.11
CA GLY A 43 14.75 6.53 -4.10
C GLY A 43 14.60 5.06 -4.50
N VAL A 44 13.47 4.46 -4.16
CA VAL A 44 13.21 3.04 -4.44
C VAL A 44 12.83 2.86 -5.91
N ILE A 45 13.42 1.86 -6.57
CA ILE A 45 12.97 1.43 -7.91
C ILE A 45 11.66 0.66 -7.75
N ASP A 46 10.56 1.35 -8.03
CA ASP A 46 9.20 0.80 -8.02
C ASP A 46 8.67 0.65 -9.45
N LEU A 47 7.55 -0.04 -9.60
CA LEU A 47 6.99 -0.30 -10.93
C LEU A 47 6.27 0.91 -11.54
N GLY A 48 6.01 1.98 -10.79
CA GLY A 48 5.55 3.26 -11.34
C GLY A 48 6.68 4.08 -11.98
N LEU A 49 7.94 3.81 -11.61
CA LEU A 49 9.10 4.45 -12.23
C LEU A 49 9.37 3.94 -13.65
N ALA A 50 9.06 2.68 -13.96
CA ALA A 50 9.20 2.10 -15.29
C ALA A 50 8.39 2.84 -16.38
N PRO A 51 7.07 3.06 -16.23
CA PRO A 51 6.29 3.83 -17.21
C PRO A 51 6.70 5.30 -17.25
N PHE A 52 7.18 5.89 -16.15
CA PHE A 52 7.76 7.23 -16.16
C PHE A 52 8.98 7.30 -17.08
N VAL A 53 9.96 6.40 -16.91
CA VAL A 53 11.16 6.37 -17.77
C VAL A 53 10.78 6.12 -19.23
N GLN A 54 9.87 5.17 -19.49
CA GLN A 54 9.39 4.90 -20.84
C GLN A 54 8.77 6.16 -21.48
N ARG A 55 7.89 6.87 -20.75
CA ARG A 55 7.28 8.12 -21.21
C ARG A 55 8.33 9.18 -21.52
N VAL A 56 9.34 9.35 -20.67
CA VAL A 56 10.43 10.31 -20.93
C VAL A 56 11.18 9.96 -22.21
N LEU A 57 11.50 8.68 -22.43
CA LEU A 57 12.18 8.24 -23.66
C LEU A 57 11.32 8.48 -24.90
N ASP A 58 10.01 8.25 -24.81
CA ASP A 58 9.06 8.49 -25.90
C ASP A 58 8.90 9.99 -26.19
N GLU A 59 8.77 10.83 -25.15
CA GLU A 59 8.71 12.30 -25.26
C GLU A 59 10.01 12.87 -25.85
N ALA A 60 11.17 12.38 -25.40
CA ALA A 60 12.48 12.77 -25.92
C ALA A 60 12.63 12.39 -27.40
N THR A 61 12.21 11.17 -27.76
CA THR A 61 12.21 10.70 -29.15
C THR A 61 11.29 11.56 -30.02
N ALA A 62 10.07 11.85 -29.55
CA ALA A 62 9.09 12.67 -30.28
C ALA A 62 9.56 14.13 -30.44
N ALA A 63 10.28 14.66 -29.46
CA ALA A 63 10.87 16.00 -29.50
C ALA A 63 12.14 16.09 -30.35
N GLY A 64 12.67 14.96 -30.85
CA GLY A 64 13.97 14.93 -31.53
C GLY A 64 15.13 15.33 -30.61
N ALA A 65 15.06 14.94 -29.34
CA ALA A 65 16.12 15.21 -28.38
C ALA A 65 17.41 14.46 -28.75
N GLU A 66 18.54 15.10 -28.50
CA GLU A 66 19.87 14.51 -28.73
C GLU A 66 20.22 13.52 -27.61
N ALA A 67 19.77 13.78 -26.38
CA ALA A 67 20.05 12.91 -25.24
C ALA A 67 18.96 12.93 -24.17
N VAL A 68 18.92 11.86 -23.38
CA VAL A 68 18.23 11.75 -22.10
C VAL A 68 19.27 11.47 -21.02
N ILE A 69 19.38 12.36 -20.03
CA ILE A 69 20.22 12.19 -18.85
C ILE A 69 19.34 11.62 -17.74
N LEU A 70 19.69 10.44 -17.24
CA LEU A 70 19.06 9.81 -16.09
C LEU A 70 19.89 10.14 -14.86
N GLU A 71 19.39 10.97 -13.95
CA GLU A 71 20.09 11.29 -12.71
C GLU A 71 19.81 10.20 -11.67
N ILE A 72 20.80 9.34 -11.42
CA ILE A 72 20.64 8.11 -10.63
C ILE A 72 21.15 8.31 -9.20
N ASN A 73 20.24 8.09 -8.24
CA ASN A 73 20.53 8.04 -6.82
C ASN A 73 19.58 7.05 -6.12
N THR A 74 19.94 5.78 -6.14
CA THR A 74 19.07 4.69 -5.66
C THR A 74 19.83 3.58 -4.93
N PHE A 75 19.17 3.01 -3.93
CA PHE A 75 19.60 1.76 -3.27
C PHE A 75 19.08 0.50 -3.97
N GLY A 76 18.31 0.68 -5.04
CA GLY A 76 17.63 -0.38 -5.75
C GLY A 76 16.14 -0.46 -5.40
N GLY A 77 15.55 -1.61 -5.65
CA GLY A 77 14.12 -1.82 -5.48
C GLY A 77 13.72 -3.12 -6.15
N ARG A 78 12.58 -3.10 -6.84
CA ARG A 78 12.05 -4.31 -7.46
C ARG A 78 12.86 -4.73 -8.69
N VAL A 79 13.07 -6.03 -8.82
CA VAL A 79 13.80 -6.65 -9.94
C VAL A 79 13.04 -6.48 -11.26
N ASP A 80 11.72 -6.71 -11.24
CA ASP A 80 10.85 -6.58 -12.42
C ASP A 80 10.86 -5.15 -12.99
N ALA A 81 10.72 -4.13 -12.15
CA ALA A 81 10.82 -2.73 -12.55
C ALA A 81 12.19 -2.39 -13.16
N ALA A 82 13.27 -2.92 -12.58
CA ALA A 82 14.62 -2.73 -13.09
C ALA A 82 14.79 -3.32 -14.51
N VAL A 83 14.25 -4.52 -14.74
CA VAL A 83 14.27 -5.18 -16.05
C VAL A 83 13.44 -4.40 -17.08
N LEU A 84 12.24 -3.92 -16.72
CA LEU A 84 11.43 -3.09 -17.61
C LEU A 84 12.14 -1.79 -18.01
N ILE A 85 12.76 -1.10 -17.05
CA ILE A 85 13.54 0.13 -17.34
C ILE A 85 14.74 -0.21 -18.22
N ARG A 86 15.47 -1.28 -17.90
CA ARG A 86 16.62 -1.75 -18.68
C ARG A 86 16.22 -2.03 -20.13
N ASP A 87 15.13 -2.75 -20.36
CA ASP A 87 14.64 -3.07 -21.70
C ASP A 87 14.21 -1.80 -22.46
N ALA A 88 13.56 -0.84 -21.79
CA ALA A 88 13.24 0.46 -22.37
C ALA A 88 14.50 1.22 -22.81
N LEU A 89 15.55 1.21 -21.99
CA LEU A 89 16.82 1.87 -22.30
C LEU A 89 17.58 1.20 -23.45
N LEU A 90 17.63 -0.13 -23.46
CA LEU A 90 18.26 -0.91 -24.54
C LEU A 90 17.57 -0.69 -25.89
N ASN A 91 16.26 -0.41 -25.88
CA ASN A 91 15.47 -0.11 -27.08
C ASN A 91 15.35 1.39 -27.40
N SER A 92 15.96 2.27 -26.60
CA SER A 92 15.91 3.72 -26.80
C SER A 92 16.48 4.12 -28.16
N LYS A 93 15.85 5.11 -28.80
CA LYS A 93 16.32 5.74 -30.05
C LYS A 93 17.13 7.01 -29.82
N VAL A 94 17.18 7.47 -28.56
CA VAL A 94 17.90 8.67 -28.12
C VAL A 94 19.07 8.23 -27.25
N LEU A 95 20.19 8.96 -27.33
CA LEU A 95 21.37 8.73 -26.47
C LEU A 95 20.95 8.79 -25.00
N THR A 96 21.22 7.70 -24.26
CA THR A 96 20.92 7.64 -22.82
C THR A 96 22.20 7.75 -22.01
N VAL A 97 22.22 8.69 -21.05
CA VAL A 97 23.36 8.91 -20.16
C VAL A 97 22.91 8.70 -18.72
N ALA A 98 23.39 7.64 -18.08
CA ALA A 98 23.24 7.45 -16.64
C ALA A 98 24.22 8.37 -15.90
N PHE A 99 23.72 9.39 -15.23
CA PHE A 99 24.51 10.24 -14.36
C PHE A 99 24.36 9.81 -12.89
N ILE A 100 25.35 9.08 -12.38
CA ILE A 100 25.39 8.61 -11.00
C ILE A 100 25.95 9.73 -10.11
N ASN A 101 25.06 10.54 -9.56
CA ASN A 101 25.41 11.65 -8.68
C ASN A 101 25.90 11.13 -7.31
N LYS A 102 25.26 10.08 -6.77
CA LYS A 102 25.63 9.51 -5.46
C LYS A 102 25.81 8.00 -5.49
N ARG A 103 24.83 7.27 -6.00
CA ARG A 103 24.84 5.80 -5.93
C ARG A 103 23.87 5.17 -6.93
N ALA A 104 24.31 4.05 -7.51
CA ALA A 104 23.54 3.16 -8.35
C ALA A 104 23.69 1.73 -7.83
N ILE A 105 23.02 1.43 -6.73
CA ILE A 105 23.10 0.12 -6.07
C ILE A 105 21.95 -0.77 -6.54
N SER A 106 22.23 -2.07 -6.65
CA SER A 106 21.26 -3.10 -7.02
C SER A 106 20.58 -2.81 -8.35
N ALA A 107 19.25 -2.65 -8.40
CA ALA A 107 18.53 -2.28 -9.61
C ALA A 107 19.11 -1.04 -10.31
N GLY A 108 19.65 -0.07 -9.56
CA GLY A 108 20.31 1.10 -10.12
C GLY A 108 21.54 0.75 -10.97
N ALA A 109 22.29 -0.28 -10.60
CA ALA A 109 23.45 -0.73 -11.37
C ALA A 109 23.02 -1.31 -12.73
N LEU A 110 21.94 -2.10 -12.77
CA LEU A 110 21.41 -2.64 -14.02
C LEU A 110 20.93 -1.53 -14.96
N ILE A 111 20.17 -0.57 -14.42
CA ILE A 111 19.66 0.61 -15.16
C ILE A 111 20.82 1.43 -15.72
N SER A 112 21.88 1.63 -14.91
CA SER A 112 23.08 2.35 -15.35
C SER A 112 23.78 1.60 -16.48
N LEU A 113 24.01 0.29 -16.33
CA LEU A 113 24.63 -0.56 -17.35
C LEU A 113 23.85 -0.58 -18.68
N ALA A 114 22.53 -0.46 -18.62
CA ALA A 114 21.65 -0.43 -19.78
C ALA A 114 21.69 0.91 -20.55
N SER A 115 22.17 1.99 -19.92
CA SER A 115 22.36 3.28 -20.59
C SER A 115 23.54 3.23 -21.56
N GLU A 116 23.53 4.08 -22.59
CA GLU A 116 24.64 4.15 -23.55
C GLU A 116 25.92 4.70 -22.93
N LYS A 117 25.80 5.72 -22.09
CA LYS A 117 26.91 6.32 -21.35
C LYS A 117 26.65 6.29 -19.85
N ILE A 118 27.72 6.13 -19.08
CA ILE A 118 27.69 6.24 -17.62
C ILE A 118 28.67 7.33 -17.18
N ALA A 119 28.13 8.37 -16.59
CA ALA A 119 28.86 9.44 -15.92
C ALA A 119 28.78 9.22 -14.41
N MET A 120 29.90 9.35 -13.69
CA MET A 120 29.92 9.22 -12.23
C MET A 120 30.49 10.48 -11.58
N ALA A 121 29.81 10.99 -10.56
CA ALA A 121 30.33 12.06 -9.71
C ALA A 121 31.39 11.55 -8.74
N ASP A 122 32.21 12.46 -8.22
CA ASP A 122 33.17 12.11 -7.18
C ASP A 122 32.48 11.56 -5.93
N GLY A 123 33.00 10.47 -5.37
CA GLY A 123 32.37 9.74 -4.28
C GLY A 123 31.15 8.88 -4.67
N GLY A 124 30.85 8.74 -5.96
CA GLY A 124 29.80 7.86 -6.47
C GLY A 124 30.12 6.36 -6.30
N THR A 125 29.06 5.54 -6.23
CA THR A 125 29.17 4.07 -6.16
C THR A 125 28.23 3.34 -7.11
N ILE A 126 28.66 2.19 -7.65
CA ILE A 126 27.86 1.31 -8.51
C ILE A 126 28.12 -0.17 -8.19
N GLY A 127 27.07 -1.00 -8.19
CA GLY A 127 27.20 -2.46 -7.97
C GLY A 127 26.30 -2.98 -6.84
N ALA A 128 26.79 -3.97 -6.08
CA ALA A 128 26.06 -4.67 -5.02
C ALA A 128 24.62 -5.06 -5.41
N ALA A 129 24.51 -5.91 -6.43
CA ALA A 129 23.28 -6.22 -7.14
C ALA A 129 22.79 -7.65 -6.99
N THR A 130 23.23 -8.35 -5.95
CA THR A 130 22.64 -9.64 -5.59
C THR A 130 21.16 -9.45 -5.27
N PRO A 131 20.25 -10.17 -5.95
CA PRO A 131 18.85 -10.16 -5.58
C PRO A 131 18.67 -10.75 -4.18
N VAL A 132 17.84 -10.09 -3.39
CA VAL A 132 17.51 -10.51 -2.02
C VAL A 132 16.01 -10.46 -1.83
N GLN A 133 15.50 -11.39 -1.02
CA GLN A 133 14.14 -11.33 -0.54
C GLN A 133 14.09 -10.36 0.65
N ILE A 134 13.41 -9.22 0.45
CA ILE A 134 13.13 -8.29 1.54
C ILE A 134 12.03 -8.92 2.40
N GLY A 135 12.35 -9.17 3.66
CA GLY A 135 11.43 -9.69 4.66
C GLY A 135 10.58 -8.61 5.32
N LEU A 136 10.00 -8.94 6.46
CA LEU A 136 9.23 -7.99 7.28
C LEU A 136 10.11 -6.80 7.71
N PRO A 137 9.53 -5.61 7.92
CA PRO A 137 10.27 -4.45 8.42
C PRO A 137 11.09 -4.81 9.68
N GLY A 138 12.41 -4.55 9.63
CA GLY A 138 13.36 -4.88 10.71
C GLY A 138 13.95 -6.30 10.66
N SER A 139 13.56 -7.14 9.70
CA SER A 139 14.20 -8.43 9.45
C SER A 139 15.37 -8.30 8.46
N PRO A 140 16.46 -9.07 8.61
CA PRO A 140 17.55 -9.06 7.65
C PRO A 140 17.06 -9.60 6.30
N ALA A 141 17.53 -8.97 5.21
CA ALA A 141 17.29 -9.45 3.86
C ALA A 141 17.83 -10.87 3.70
N GLN A 142 17.04 -11.75 3.08
CA GLN A 142 17.43 -13.14 2.88
C GLN A 142 17.94 -13.35 1.44
N PRO A 143 18.95 -14.21 1.23
CA PRO A 143 19.36 -14.60 -0.11
C PRO A 143 18.21 -15.28 -0.86
N VAL A 144 18.14 -15.09 -2.17
CA VAL A 144 17.22 -15.82 -3.05
C VAL A 144 17.87 -17.11 -3.57
N GLU A 145 17.07 -18.01 -4.16
CA GLU A 145 17.58 -19.24 -4.79
C GLU A 145 18.61 -18.96 -5.90
N GLU A 146 19.54 -19.90 -6.10
CA GLU A 146 20.55 -19.85 -7.16
C GLU A 146 19.93 -19.65 -8.55
N LYS A 147 18.70 -20.14 -8.79
CA LYS A 147 17.99 -19.89 -10.05
C LYS A 147 17.81 -18.40 -10.33
N THR A 148 17.42 -17.63 -9.31
CA THR A 148 17.18 -16.17 -9.42
C THR A 148 18.50 -15.41 -9.51
N VAL A 149 19.51 -15.79 -8.71
CA VAL A 149 20.87 -15.22 -8.80
C VAL A 149 21.45 -15.46 -10.19
N SER A 150 21.35 -16.69 -10.70
CA SER A 150 21.85 -17.08 -12.01
C SER A 150 21.18 -16.33 -13.16
N TYR A 151 19.85 -16.17 -13.09
CA TYR A 151 19.11 -15.33 -14.03
C TYR A 151 19.63 -13.89 -14.01
N MET A 152 19.69 -13.26 -12.84
CA MET A 152 20.14 -11.87 -12.72
C MET A 152 21.59 -11.66 -13.14
N ARG A 153 22.48 -12.62 -12.84
CA ARG A 153 23.87 -12.63 -13.29
C ARG A 153 23.94 -12.59 -14.81
N LYS A 154 23.12 -13.39 -15.49
CA LYS A 154 23.05 -13.39 -16.97
C LYS A 154 22.36 -12.17 -17.54
N GLU A 155 21.36 -11.59 -16.87
CA GLU A 155 20.78 -10.30 -17.27
C GLU A 155 21.83 -9.18 -17.23
N PHE A 156 22.60 -9.06 -16.15
CA PHE A 156 23.70 -8.10 -16.04
C PHE A 156 24.75 -8.33 -17.13
N ARG A 157 25.14 -9.59 -17.35
CA ARG A 157 26.10 -9.97 -18.39
C ARG A 157 25.63 -9.53 -19.78
N ALA A 158 24.41 -9.91 -20.15
CA ALA A 158 23.84 -9.61 -21.47
C ALA A 158 23.70 -8.10 -21.69
N THR A 159 23.33 -7.35 -20.64
CA THR A 159 23.26 -5.89 -20.68
C THR A 159 24.62 -5.27 -20.95
N ALA A 160 25.65 -5.73 -20.24
CA ALA A 160 27.02 -5.27 -20.42
C ALA A 160 27.54 -5.62 -21.82
N GLU A 161 27.29 -6.83 -22.32
CA GLU A 161 27.65 -7.26 -23.68
C GLU A 161 27.01 -6.35 -24.74
N GLN A 162 25.72 -6.06 -24.62
CA GLN A 162 24.99 -5.19 -25.55
C GLN A 162 25.50 -3.74 -25.55
N ARG A 163 26.02 -3.26 -24.41
CA ARG A 163 26.60 -1.92 -24.28
C ARG A 163 28.13 -1.89 -24.36
N ASN A 164 28.77 -2.98 -24.79
CA ASN A 164 30.23 -3.11 -24.90
C ASN A 164 30.99 -2.79 -23.58
N ARG A 165 30.40 -3.15 -22.44
CA ARG A 165 31.02 -3.06 -21.10
C ARG A 165 31.54 -4.43 -20.65
N PRO A 166 32.55 -4.50 -19.76
CA PRO A 166 33.13 -5.77 -19.32
C PRO A 166 32.10 -6.71 -18.67
N PRO A 167 31.74 -7.83 -19.32
CA PRO A 167 30.62 -8.66 -18.87
C PRO A 167 30.89 -9.37 -17.53
N LEU A 168 32.15 -9.75 -17.31
CA LEU A 168 32.56 -10.44 -16.08
C LEU A 168 32.45 -9.53 -14.84
N ILE A 169 32.75 -8.25 -14.99
CA ILE A 169 32.60 -7.25 -13.92
C ILE A 169 31.12 -7.05 -13.60
N ALA A 170 30.26 -7.00 -14.62
CA ALA A 170 28.82 -6.93 -14.42
C ALA A 170 28.26 -8.17 -13.70
N GLU A 171 28.75 -9.38 -14.02
CA GLU A 171 28.39 -10.61 -13.30
C GLU A 171 28.82 -10.55 -11.83
N ALA A 172 30.02 -10.06 -11.54
CA ALA A 172 30.56 -9.94 -10.18
C ALA A 172 29.82 -8.92 -9.30
N MET A 173 29.06 -7.99 -9.90
CA MET A 173 28.15 -7.12 -9.15
C MET A 173 26.97 -7.92 -8.57
N VAL A 174 26.56 -9.01 -9.21
CA VAL A 174 25.38 -9.81 -8.82
C VAL A 174 25.77 -11.00 -7.95
N ASP A 175 26.84 -11.69 -8.32
CA ASP A 175 27.20 -12.97 -7.72
C ASP A 175 28.59 -12.91 -7.09
N ALA A 176 28.63 -13.18 -5.79
CA ALA A 176 29.85 -13.18 -5.00
C ALA A 176 30.81 -14.31 -5.40
N ASP A 177 30.33 -15.36 -6.07
CA ASP A 177 31.18 -16.45 -6.53
C ASP A 177 31.99 -16.11 -7.79
N VAL A 178 31.69 -14.98 -8.44
CA VAL A 178 32.41 -14.53 -9.63
C VAL A 178 33.66 -13.75 -9.22
N GLU A 179 34.82 -14.32 -9.55
CA GLU A 179 36.12 -13.71 -9.34
C GLU A 179 36.52 -12.85 -10.55
N VAL A 180 37.01 -11.64 -10.28
CA VAL A 180 37.63 -10.78 -11.30
C VAL A 180 39.06 -10.48 -10.86
N PRO A 181 40.08 -10.92 -11.62
CA PRO A 181 41.48 -10.67 -11.29
C PRO A 181 41.74 -9.20 -10.99
N ASP A 182 42.52 -8.94 -9.94
CA ASP A 182 42.93 -7.60 -9.48
C ASP A 182 41.78 -6.67 -9.04
N LEU A 183 40.55 -7.17 -8.94
CA LEU A 183 39.37 -6.37 -8.58
C LEU A 183 38.56 -6.97 -7.43
N ILE A 184 38.18 -8.25 -7.51
CA ILE A 184 37.39 -8.90 -6.46
C ILE A 184 37.67 -10.40 -6.37
N GLU A 185 37.92 -10.85 -5.14
CA GLU A 185 38.08 -12.27 -4.81
C GLU A 185 36.72 -12.96 -4.69
N LYS A 186 36.71 -14.28 -4.89
CA LYS A 186 35.54 -15.12 -4.64
C LYS A 186 34.97 -14.95 -3.23
N ASN A 187 33.65 -15.03 -3.10
CA ASN A 187 32.82 -14.81 -1.90
C ASN A 187 32.70 -13.35 -1.44
N LYS A 188 33.01 -12.37 -2.30
CA LYS A 188 32.81 -10.94 -2.01
C LYS A 188 31.97 -10.30 -3.11
N LEU A 189 31.05 -9.43 -2.73
CA LEU A 189 30.23 -8.70 -3.69
C LEU A 189 30.95 -7.46 -4.20
N LEU A 190 30.94 -7.28 -5.52
CA LEU A 190 31.59 -6.15 -6.14
C LEU A 190 30.74 -4.88 -6.02
N THR A 191 31.36 -3.84 -5.48
CA THR A 191 30.91 -2.45 -5.56
C THR A 191 32.10 -1.62 -6.00
N LEU A 192 31.91 -0.75 -6.98
CA LEU A 192 32.94 0.11 -7.52
C LEU A 192 32.69 1.54 -7.09
N THR A 193 33.75 2.21 -6.63
CA THR A 193 33.83 3.67 -6.57
C THR A 193 33.96 4.25 -7.98
N THR A 194 33.75 5.56 -8.12
CA THR A 194 33.96 6.28 -9.39
C THR A 194 35.31 5.98 -10.05
N LYS A 195 36.41 5.97 -9.28
CA LYS A 195 37.75 5.71 -9.83
C LYS A 195 37.90 4.28 -10.33
N GLU A 196 37.43 3.31 -9.55
CA GLU A 196 37.50 1.88 -9.92
C GLU A 196 36.59 1.60 -11.13
N ALA A 197 35.41 2.20 -11.19
CA ALA A 197 34.49 2.06 -12.32
C ALA A 197 35.07 2.61 -13.64
N LEU A 198 35.81 3.72 -13.58
CA LEU A 198 36.52 4.26 -14.75
C LEU A 198 37.69 3.37 -15.17
N GLN A 199 38.51 2.93 -14.22
CA GLN A 199 39.64 2.02 -14.48
C GLN A 199 39.17 0.68 -15.06
N ALA A 200 38.04 0.19 -14.58
CA ALA A 200 37.42 -1.05 -15.02
C ALA A 200 36.57 -0.91 -16.28
N ASN A 201 36.54 0.26 -16.95
CA ASN A 201 35.72 0.53 -18.15
C ASN A 201 34.21 0.24 -17.95
N ILE A 202 33.70 0.42 -16.74
CA ILE A 202 32.26 0.40 -16.44
C ILE A 202 31.67 1.79 -16.66
N ALA A 203 32.32 2.82 -16.12
CA ALA A 203 31.96 4.22 -16.34
C ALA A 203 32.75 4.80 -17.53
N ASP A 204 32.12 5.71 -18.27
CA ASP A 204 32.71 6.35 -19.45
C ASP A 204 33.54 7.59 -19.06
N PHE A 205 33.05 8.39 -18.11
CA PHE A 205 33.73 9.61 -17.66
C PHE A 205 33.30 10.05 -16.26
N GLN A 206 34.13 10.88 -15.64
CA GLN A 206 33.83 11.52 -14.36
C GLN A 206 33.15 12.88 -14.62
N ALA A 207 32.06 13.16 -13.91
CA ALA A 207 31.39 14.46 -13.96
C ALA A 207 30.74 14.78 -12.61
N ASN A 208 31.03 15.95 -12.04
CA ASN A 208 30.54 16.31 -10.70
C ASN A 208 29.23 17.13 -10.71
N SER A 209 28.70 17.43 -11.89
CA SER A 209 27.44 18.15 -12.07
C SER A 209 26.82 17.83 -13.42
N LEU A 210 25.54 18.16 -13.60
CA LEU A 210 24.83 17.99 -14.87
C LEU A 210 25.53 18.76 -16.00
N GLU A 211 26.03 19.96 -15.72
CA GLU A 211 26.76 20.79 -16.69
C GLU A 211 28.01 20.07 -17.20
N ALA A 212 28.78 19.45 -16.30
CA ALA A 212 29.96 18.67 -16.68
C ALA A 212 29.61 17.42 -17.50
N VAL A 213 28.44 16.81 -17.24
CA VAL A 213 27.94 15.71 -18.09
C VAL A 213 27.63 16.22 -19.49
N LEU A 214 26.90 17.32 -19.60
CA LEU A 214 26.53 17.93 -20.88
C LEU A 214 27.76 18.34 -21.69
N GLU A 215 28.77 18.94 -21.06
CA GLU A 215 30.06 19.25 -21.71
C GLU A 215 30.74 17.98 -22.26
N SER A 216 30.78 16.91 -21.47
CA SER A 216 31.44 15.64 -21.84
C SER A 216 30.78 14.94 -23.04
N VAL A 217 29.50 15.22 -23.30
CA VAL A 217 28.75 14.67 -24.44
C VAL A 217 28.51 15.70 -25.56
N ASN A 218 29.19 16.85 -25.52
CA ASN A 218 29.07 17.95 -26.50
C ASN A 218 27.67 18.60 -26.58
N LEU A 219 26.98 18.71 -25.45
CA LEU A 219 25.62 19.27 -25.33
C LEU A 219 25.55 20.43 -24.32
N ALA A 220 26.66 21.16 -24.10
CA ALA A 220 26.73 22.25 -23.12
C ALA A 220 25.71 23.39 -23.36
N ASP A 221 25.39 23.70 -24.62
CA ASP A 221 24.44 24.76 -25.00
C ASP A 221 22.99 24.28 -25.21
N ALA A 222 22.67 23.06 -24.76
CA ALA A 222 21.37 22.43 -24.97
C ALA A 222 20.20 23.17 -24.28
N ASP A 223 19.01 23.02 -24.87
CA ASP A 223 17.73 23.32 -24.21
C ASP A 223 17.38 22.16 -23.25
N ILE A 224 17.63 22.37 -21.96
CA ILE A 224 17.43 21.36 -20.93
C ILE A 224 15.95 21.33 -20.51
N ARG A 225 15.31 20.18 -20.69
CA ARG A 225 13.94 19.91 -20.27
C ARG A 225 13.91 18.92 -19.12
N TYR A 226 13.57 19.42 -17.95
CA TYR A 226 13.41 18.57 -16.77
C TYR A 226 12.11 17.79 -16.87
N ALA A 227 12.22 16.48 -17.01
CA ALA A 227 11.09 15.58 -16.87
C ALA A 227 10.75 15.49 -15.38
N SER A 228 9.50 15.79 -15.05
CA SER A 228 8.94 15.53 -13.73
C SER A 228 7.83 14.50 -13.84
N GLU A 229 7.61 13.81 -12.74
CA GLU A 229 6.45 12.95 -12.59
C GLU A 229 5.18 13.80 -12.62
N THR A 230 4.18 13.32 -13.34
CA THR A 230 2.83 13.87 -13.25
C THR A 230 2.24 13.53 -11.87
N TRP A 231 1.24 14.30 -11.44
CA TRP A 231 0.55 14.02 -10.17
C TRP A 231 -0.04 12.58 -10.14
N ALA A 232 -0.48 12.09 -11.30
CA ALA A 232 -1.04 10.76 -11.44
C ALA A 232 0.03 9.68 -11.25
N GLU A 233 1.21 9.85 -11.86
CA GLU A 233 2.35 8.94 -11.66
C GLU A 233 2.83 8.95 -10.21
N SER A 234 2.97 10.13 -9.60
CA SER A 234 3.36 10.26 -8.21
C SER A 234 2.39 9.55 -7.26
N LEU A 235 1.07 9.68 -7.51
CA LEU A 235 0.04 8.95 -6.75
C LEU A 235 0.15 7.44 -6.97
N VAL A 236 0.34 6.99 -8.20
CA VAL A 236 0.48 5.55 -8.51
C VAL A 236 1.73 4.98 -7.83
N ARG A 237 2.88 5.66 -7.92
CA ARG A 237 4.11 5.27 -7.21
C ARG A 237 3.88 5.16 -5.72
N PHE A 238 3.21 6.14 -5.12
CA PHE A 238 2.85 6.12 -3.70
C PHE A 238 1.97 4.91 -3.36
N LEU A 239 0.92 4.63 -4.15
CA LEU A 239 0.01 3.51 -3.91
C LEU A 239 0.67 2.13 -4.13
N THR A 240 1.65 2.04 -5.03
CA THR A 240 2.40 0.81 -5.32
C THR A 240 3.66 0.64 -4.47
N HIS A 241 3.99 1.62 -3.63
CA HIS A 241 5.14 1.53 -2.75
C HIS A 241 4.94 0.35 -1.77
N PRO A 242 5.91 -0.56 -1.58
CA PRO A 242 5.72 -1.82 -0.85
C PRO A 242 5.09 -1.67 0.54
N VAL A 243 5.49 -0.62 1.28
CA VAL A 243 4.95 -0.32 2.61
C VAL A 243 3.51 0.20 2.54
N VAL A 244 3.22 1.05 1.56
CA VAL A 244 1.89 1.65 1.39
C VAL A 244 0.90 0.60 0.93
N SER A 245 1.27 -0.24 -0.04
CA SER A 245 0.48 -1.40 -0.46
C SER A 245 0.13 -2.31 0.72
N SER A 246 1.10 -2.62 1.58
CA SER A 246 0.88 -3.42 2.81
C SER A 246 -0.09 -2.75 3.77
N LEU A 247 0.04 -1.43 3.96
CA LEU A 247 -0.83 -0.67 4.84
C LEU A 247 -2.25 -0.61 4.29
N LEU A 248 -2.43 -0.36 2.99
CA LEU A 248 -3.73 -0.34 2.32
C LEU A 248 -4.45 -1.68 2.44
N MET A 249 -3.75 -2.81 2.25
CA MET A 249 -4.31 -4.14 2.49
C MET A 249 -4.69 -4.34 3.96
N THR A 250 -3.80 -3.97 4.90
CA THR A 250 -4.05 -4.13 6.34
C THR A 250 -5.26 -3.32 6.78
N VAL A 251 -5.34 -2.03 6.41
CA VAL A 251 -6.48 -1.15 6.69
C VAL A 251 -7.74 -1.65 5.99
N GLY A 252 -7.59 -2.13 4.75
CA GLY A 252 -8.65 -2.75 3.96
C GLY A 252 -9.34 -3.90 4.67
N ILE A 253 -8.55 -4.90 5.05
CA ILE A 253 -8.98 -6.11 5.76
C ILE A 253 -9.51 -5.74 7.15
N LEU A 254 -8.80 -4.88 7.89
CA LEU A 254 -9.22 -4.41 9.22
C LEU A 254 -10.57 -3.71 9.18
N GLY A 255 -10.80 -2.83 8.21
CA GLY A 255 -12.07 -2.10 8.04
C GLY A 255 -13.25 -3.05 7.81
N ILE A 256 -13.07 -4.05 6.94
CA ILE A 256 -14.08 -5.09 6.69
C ILE A 256 -14.32 -5.92 7.96
N MET A 257 -13.27 -6.34 8.67
CA MET A 257 -13.41 -7.12 9.91
C MET A 257 -14.14 -6.36 11.01
N LEU A 258 -13.89 -5.06 11.17
CA LEU A 258 -14.57 -4.22 12.15
C LEU A 258 -16.04 -4.02 11.77
N GLU A 259 -16.34 -3.85 10.49
CA GLU A 259 -17.71 -3.70 10.00
C GLU A 259 -18.57 -4.93 10.32
N MET A 260 -18.03 -6.15 10.13
CA MET A 260 -18.74 -7.39 10.47
C MET A 260 -19.12 -7.52 11.95
N ARG A 261 -18.48 -6.77 12.85
CA ARG A 261 -18.74 -6.78 14.30
C ARG A 261 -19.75 -5.72 14.72
N MET A 262 -20.05 -4.75 13.86
CA MET A 262 -20.95 -3.66 14.17
C MET A 262 -22.28 -3.83 13.42
N PRO A 263 -23.41 -3.54 14.05
CA PRO A 263 -24.69 -3.53 13.33
C PRO A 263 -24.77 -2.31 12.40
N GLY A 264 -24.87 -2.56 11.08
CA GLY A 264 -25.05 -1.53 10.06
C GLY A 264 -23.96 -1.53 8.98
N PHE A 265 -23.90 -0.45 8.19
CA PHE A 265 -22.75 -0.10 7.37
C PHE A 265 -22.18 1.22 7.88
N GLY A 266 -20.96 1.20 8.39
CA GLY A 266 -20.30 2.30 9.05
C GLY A 266 -19.04 2.81 8.33
N VAL A 267 -18.37 3.74 9.00
CA VAL A 267 -17.09 4.31 8.56
C VAL A 267 -16.00 3.24 8.34
N PRO A 268 -15.85 2.21 9.20
CA PRO A 268 -14.81 1.19 9.01
C PRO A 268 -14.97 0.36 7.74
N GLY A 269 -16.18 -0.08 7.40
CA GLY A 269 -16.44 -0.80 6.15
C GLY A 269 -16.16 0.04 4.92
N GLY A 270 -16.60 1.30 4.91
CA GLY A 270 -16.29 2.25 3.83
C GLY A 270 -14.79 2.49 3.65
N LEU A 271 -14.08 2.72 4.76
CA LEU A 271 -12.62 2.90 4.75
C LEU A 271 -11.90 1.63 4.25
N GLY A 272 -12.37 0.46 4.65
CA GLY A 272 -11.84 -0.83 4.22
C GLY A 272 -11.98 -1.03 2.71
N LEU A 273 -13.17 -0.80 2.17
CA LEU A 273 -13.45 -0.91 0.74
C LEU A 273 -12.65 0.10 -0.08
N ILE A 274 -12.57 1.36 0.36
CA ILE A 274 -11.76 2.39 -0.33
C ILE A 274 -10.28 2.00 -0.33
N SER A 275 -9.77 1.49 0.79
CA SER A 275 -8.36 1.10 0.91
C SER A 275 -8.00 -0.07 -0.02
N LEU A 276 -8.86 -1.09 -0.11
CA LEU A 276 -8.69 -2.19 -1.07
C LEU A 276 -8.87 -1.70 -2.51
N ALA A 277 -9.86 -0.84 -2.79
CA ALA A 277 -10.06 -0.29 -4.12
C ALA A 277 -8.84 0.51 -4.60
N LEU A 278 -8.25 1.36 -3.74
CA LEU A 278 -7.02 2.10 -4.05
C LEU A 278 -5.83 1.17 -4.26
N PHE A 279 -5.70 0.12 -3.45
CA PHE A 279 -4.69 -0.92 -3.64
C PHE A 279 -4.82 -1.54 -5.04
N PHE A 280 -5.97 -2.13 -5.37
CA PHE A 280 -6.16 -2.78 -6.66
C PHE A 280 -6.07 -1.81 -7.84
N TRP A 281 -6.58 -0.59 -7.70
CA TRP A 281 -6.50 0.44 -8.74
C TRP A 281 -5.05 0.81 -9.06
N GLY A 282 -4.24 1.10 -8.04
CA GLY A 282 -2.83 1.43 -8.22
C GLY A 282 -2.03 0.28 -8.86
N HIS A 283 -2.29 -0.96 -8.41
CA HIS A 283 -1.61 -2.15 -8.95
C HIS A 283 -2.11 -2.49 -10.37
N GLY A 284 -3.38 -2.24 -10.68
CA GLY A 284 -3.94 -2.43 -12.01
C GLY A 284 -3.34 -1.50 -13.07
N ILE A 285 -3.12 -0.22 -12.74
CA ILE A 285 -2.49 0.76 -13.66
C ILE A 285 -1.08 0.32 -14.04
N VAL A 286 -0.36 -0.26 -13.09
CA VAL A 286 1.03 -0.68 -13.26
C VAL A 286 1.14 -2.11 -13.81
N GLN A 287 0.01 -2.69 -14.24
CA GLN A 287 -0.08 -4.06 -14.78
C GLN A 287 0.35 -5.16 -13.78
N LEU A 288 0.33 -4.84 -12.48
CA LEU A 288 0.57 -5.80 -11.40
C LEU A 288 -0.68 -6.63 -11.07
N ALA A 289 -1.87 -6.08 -11.33
CA ALA A 289 -3.13 -6.78 -11.19
C ALA A 289 -3.86 -6.73 -12.53
N GLY A 290 -3.84 -7.84 -13.25
CA GLY A 290 -4.67 -8.06 -14.42
C GLY A 290 -6.12 -8.31 -14.05
N LEU A 291 -6.95 -8.51 -15.09
CA LEU A 291 -8.37 -8.83 -14.90
C LEU A 291 -8.57 -10.15 -14.14
N GLU A 292 -7.61 -11.07 -14.22
CA GLU A 292 -7.64 -12.36 -13.54
C GLU A 292 -7.62 -12.21 -12.02
N GLU A 293 -6.78 -11.33 -11.49
CA GLU A 293 -6.68 -11.06 -10.06
C GLU A 293 -7.96 -10.43 -9.53
N PHE A 294 -8.53 -9.46 -10.26
CA PHE A 294 -9.83 -8.87 -9.92
C PHE A 294 -10.95 -9.92 -9.90
N LEU A 295 -10.99 -10.79 -10.91
CA LEU A 295 -11.98 -11.87 -10.99
C LEU A 295 -11.80 -12.88 -9.85
N LEU A 296 -10.56 -13.23 -9.51
CA LEU A 296 -10.25 -14.20 -8.47
C LEU A 296 -10.63 -13.65 -7.08
N VAL A 297 -10.33 -12.38 -6.80
CA VAL A 297 -10.72 -11.70 -5.56
C VAL A 297 -12.25 -11.54 -5.50
N GLY A 298 -12.87 -11.12 -6.61
CA GLY A 298 -14.32 -11.01 -6.72
C GLY A 298 -15.03 -12.35 -6.47
N LEU A 299 -14.54 -13.43 -7.08
CA LEU A 299 -15.01 -14.78 -6.84
C LEU A 299 -14.82 -15.19 -5.38
N GLY A 300 -13.68 -14.86 -4.78
CA GLY A 300 -13.41 -15.08 -3.37
C GLY A 300 -14.42 -14.41 -2.45
N LEU A 301 -14.73 -13.12 -2.70
CA LEU A 301 -15.75 -12.38 -1.96
C LEU A 301 -17.15 -13.00 -2.11
N ILE A 302 -17.50 -13.41 -3.34
CA ILE A 302 -18.81 -14.06 -3.62
C ILE A 302 -18.92 -15.39 -2.85
N LEU A 303 -17.88 -16.22 -2.87
CA LEU A 303 -17.86 -17.51 -2.17
C LEU A 303 -17.93 -17.34 -0.65
N VAL A 304 -17.20 -16.37 -0.09
CA VAL A 304 -17.29 -16.03 1.34
C VAL A 304 -18.69 -15.50 1.69
N GLY A 305 -19.28 -14.64 0.85
CA GLY A 305 -20.65 -14.16 1.05
C GLY A 305 -21.68 -15.30 1.00
N LEU A 306 -21.54 -16.22 0.05
CA LEU A 306 -22.41 -17.39 -0.07
C LEU A 306 -22.31 -18.29 1.16
N GLU A 307 -21.12 -18.49 1.70
CA GLU A 307 -20.94 -19.21 2.97
C GLU A 307 -21.65 -18.48 4.12
N ILE A 308 -21.45 -17.17 4.27
CA ILE A 308 -22.02 -16.41 5.40
C ILE A 308 -23.56 -16.33 5.33
N PHE A 309 -24.14 -16.15 4.15
CA PHE A 309 -25.58 -15.85 4.00
C PHE A 309 -26.45 -17.04 3.60
N VAL A 310 -25.88 -18.07 2.96
CA VAL A 310 -26.67 -19.16 2.35
C VAL A 310 -26.36 -20.50 3.00
N ILE A 311 -25.08 -20.79 3.31
CA ILE A 311 -24.67 -22.10 3.83
C ILE A 311 -24.58 -22.05 5.36
N PRO A 312 -25.39 -22.82 6.10
CA PRO A 312 -25.22 -22.94 7.53
C PRO A 312 -23.95 -23.74 7.86
N GLY A 313 -22.91 -23.07 8.35
CA GLY A 313 -21.65 -23.70 8.79
C GLY A 313 -20.40 -22.94 8.33
N PHE A 314 -19.26 -23.64 8.33
CA PHE A 314 -18.05 -23.24 7.60
C PHE A 314 -17.63 -24.41 6.71
N GLY A 315 -18.10 -24.39 5.47
CA GLY A 315 -17.96 -25.42 4.46
C GLY A 315 -16.92 -25.09 3.39
N ILE A 316 -17.03 -25.82 2.29
CA ILE A 316 -16.07 -25.75 1.17
C ILE A 316 -16.09 -24.37 0.50
N ALA A 317 -17.24 -23.69 0.43
CA ALA A 317 -17.33 -22.38 -0.19
C ALA A 317 -16.52 -21.33 0.59
N GLY A 318 -16.62 -21.32 1.93
CA GLY A 318 -15.79 -20.45 2.77
C GLY A 318 -14.28 -20.67 2.58
N ILE A 319 -13.84 -21.92 2.56
CA ILE A 319 -12.41 -22.27 2.38
C ILE A 319 -11.91 -21.85 1.00
N LEU A 320 -12.64 -22.21 -0.06
CA LEU A 320 -12.30 -21.82 -1.44
C LEU A 320 -12.31 -20.30 -1.60
N GLY A 321 -13.27 -19.62 -0.96
CA GLY A 321 -13.36 -18.16 -0.96
C GLY A 321 -12.14 -17.50 -0.33
N ILE A 322 -11.70 -17.97 0.84
CA ILE A 322 -10.49 -17.45 1.50
C ILE A 322 -9.25 -17.73 0.64
N MET A 323 -9.10 -18.93 0.07
CA MET A 323 -7.97 -19.24 -0.80
C MET A 323 -7.94 -18.36 -2.05
N ALA A 324 -9.10 -18.08 -2.66
CA ALA A 324 -9.20 -17.18 -3.79
C ALA A 324 -8.84 -15.73 -3.42
N LEU A 325 -9.28 -15.26 -2.24
CA LEU A 325 -8.89 -13.94 -1.72
C LEU A 325 -7.38 -13.85 -1.47
N MET A 326 -6.80 -14.86 -0.81
CA MET A 326 -5.36 -14.90 -0.53
C MET A 326 -4.53 -14.97 -1.81
N GLY A 327 -4.93 -15.84 -2.74
CA GLY A 327 -4.29 -15.98 -4.05
C GLY A 327 -4.36 -14.70 -4.86
N GLY A 328 -5.54 -14.09 -4.95
CA GLY A 328 -5.73 -12.87 -5.74
C GLY A 328 -5.00 -11.64 -5.15
N LEU A 329 -5.02 -11.47 -3.82
CA LEU A 329 -4.22 -10.44 -3.15
C LEU A 329 -2.71 -10.68 -3.29
N GLY A 330 -2.27 -11.93 -3.18
CA GLY A 330 -0.86 -12.31 -3.32
C GLY A 330 -0.34 -12.10 -4.74
N LEU A 331 -1.10 -12.53 -5.75
CA LEU A 331 -0.76 -12.35 -7.16
C LEU A 331 -0.66 -10.86 -7.53
N SER A 332 -1.57 -10.03 -7.00
CA SER A 332 -1.57 -8.58 -7.22
C SER A 332 -0.30 -7.85 -6.73
N LEU A 333 0.52 -8.46 -5.87
CA LEU A 333 1.77 -7.87 -5.37
C LEU A 333 2.99 -8.17 -6.25
N ILE A 334 2.91 -9.23 -7.05
CA ILE A 334 4.02 -9.73 -7.88
C ILE A 334 3.80 -9.37 -9.34
N GLY A 335 2.57 -9.49 -9.85
CA GLY A 335 2.26 -9.34 -11.27
C GLY A 335 2.68 -10.56 -12.12
N THR A 336 2.76 -10.36 -13.43
CA THR A 336 3.07 -11.42 -14.39
C THR A 336 4.50 -11.95 -14.25
N GLY A 337 4.68 -13.27 -14.28
CA GLY A 337 6.01 -13.91 -14.19
C GLY A 337 6.42 -14.40 -12.80
N ALA A 338 5.47 -14.55 -11.87
CA ALA A 338 5.71 -14.99 -10.50
C ALA A 338 6.42 -16.36 -10.43
N THR A 339 7.56 -16.40 -9.75
CA THR A 339 8.20 -17.65 -9.32
C THR A 339 7.54 -18.16 -8.04
N TRP A 340 7.76 -19.45 -7.73
CA TRP A 340 7.23 -20.06 -6.50
C TRP A 340 7.69 -19.32 -5.22
N ASP A 341 8.93 -18.85 -5.17
CA ASP A 341 9.44 -18.13 -3.99
C ASP A 341 8.79 -16.75 -3.82
N PHE A 342 8.64 -16.01 -4.92
CA PHE A 342 7.93 -14.72 -4.88
C PHE A 342 6.48 -14.95 -4.45
N MET A 343 5.82 -15.99 -4.96
CA MET A 343 4.47 -16.37 -4.54
C MET A 343 4.37 -16.60 -3.04
N LEU A 344 5.30 -17.40 -2.48
CA LEU A 344 5.32 -17.71 -1.05
C LEU A 344 5.54 -16.45 -0.21
N SER A 345 6.43 -15.56 -0.63
CA SER A 345 6.67 -14.30 0.08
C SER A 345 5.45 -13.37 0.05
N ALA A 346 4.76 -13.24 -1.10
CA ALA A 346 3.56 -12.43 -1.23
C ALA A 346 2.39 -13.00 -0.41
N LEU A 347 2.18 -14.31 -0.46
CA LEU A 347 1.19 -14.98 0.39
C LEU A 347 1.53 -14.81 1.88
N GLY A 348 2.82 -14.86 2.24
CA GLY A 348 3.30 -14.57 3.59
C GLY A 348 3.00 -13.13 4.02
N GLN A 349 3.17 -12.15 3.13
CA GLN A 349 2.83 -10.75 3.38
C GLN A 349 1.33 -10.53 3.55
N VAL A 350 0.49 -11.19 2.73
CA VAL A 350 -0.98 -11.17 2.88
C VAL A 350 -1.38 -11.80 4.22
N ALA A 351 -0.83 -12.98 4.55
CA ALA A 351 -1.09 -13.66 5.82
C ALA A 351 -0.66 -12.82 7.03
N PHE A 352 0.51 -12.17 6.96
CA PHE A 352 0.98 -11.24 7.98
C PHE A 352 0.05 -10.04 8.13
N SER A 353 -0.39 -9.44 7.01
CA SER A 353 -1.34 -8.32 7.02
C SER A 353 -2.67 -8.71 7.67
N ILE A 354 -3.17 -9.91 7.39
CA ILE A 354 -4.37 -10.48 8.05
C ILE A 354 -4.12 -10.65 9.55
N LEU A 355 -2.98 -11.22 9.96
CA LEU A 355 -2.64 -11.42 11.37
C LEU A 355 -2.54 -10.10 12.13
N VAL A 356 -1.91 -9.09 11.54
CA VAL A 356 -1.85 -7.73 12.08
C VAL A 356 -3.24 -7.12 12.17
N ALA A 357 -4.08 -7.27 11.15
CA ALA A 357 -5.47 -6.79 11.17
C ALA A 357 -6.30 -7.49 12.27
N ILE A 358 -6.14 -8.80 12.47
CA ILE A 358 -6.80 -9.54 13.56
C ILE A 358 -6.33 -9.00 14.92
N LEU A 359 -5.02 -8.89 15.14
CA LEU A 359 -4.46 -8.38 16.39
C LEU A 359 -4.93 -6.94 16.66
N ALA A 360 -4.86 -6.07 15.65
CA ALA A 360 -5.35 -4.70 15.72
C ALA A 360 -6.85 -4.67 16.06
N THR A 361 -7.67 -5.52 15.45
CA THR A 361 -9.09 -5.66 15.78
C THR A 361 -9.31 -6.05 17.24
N LEU A 362 -8.59 -7.06 17.74
CA LEU A 362 -8.71 -7.50 19.13
C LEU A 362 -8.27 -6.42 20.13
N LEU A 363 -7.20 -5.70 19.82
CA LEU A 363 -6.73 -4.57 20.62
C LEU A 363 -7.74 -3.43 20.59
N LEU A 364 -8.27 -3.08 19.42
CA LEU A 364 -9.32 -2.07 19.29
C LEU A 364 -10.55 -2.49 20.10
N LEU A 365 -11.08 -3.70 19.96
CA LEU A 365 -12.23 -4.14 20.76
C LEU A 365 -11.95 -4.11 22.27
N ARG A 366 -10.72 -4.40 22.71
CA ARG A 366 -10.32 -4.37 24.14
C ARG A 366 -10.15 -2.95 24.69
N TYR A 367 -9.60 -2.02 23.91
CA TYR A 367 -9.18 -0.70 24.38
C TYR A 367 -10.06 0.45 23.87
N PHE A 368 -10.75 0.29 22.75
CA PHE A 368 -11.62 1.30 22.14
C PHE A 368 -12.74 1.78 23.06
N PRO A 369 -13.43 0.91 23.85
CA PRO A 369 -14.40 1.39 24.84
C PRO A 369 -13.80 2.28 25.94
N ARG A 370 -12.47 2.24 26.13
CA ARG A 370 -11.76 3.07 27.11
C ARG A 370 -11.28 4.40 26.52
N LEU A 371 -11.33 4.58 25.19
CA LEU A 371 -10.93 5.82 24.53
C LEU A 371 -12.08 6.85 24.56
N PRO A 372 -11.77 8.16 24.60
CA PRO A 372 -12.77 9.23 24.70
C PRO A 372 -13.74 9.28 23.52
N PHE A 373 -13.34 8.78 22.34
CA PHE A 373 -14.18 8.66 21.17
C PHE A 373 -15.11 7.43 21.23
N GLY A 374 -14.63 6.31 21.78
CA GLY A 374 -15.40 5.07 21.91
C GLY A 374 -16.57 5.19 22.89
N ARG A 375 -16.37 5.91 24.00
CA ARG A 375 -17.44 6.23 24.97
C ARG A 375 -18.58 7.08 24.43
N ARG A 376 -18.36 7.82 23.33
CA ARG A 376 -19.39 8.65 22.67
C ARG A 376 -20.19 7.87 21.62
N LEU A 377 -19.62 6.78 21.10
CA LEU A 377 -20.22 5.94 20.06
C LEU A 377 -20.91 4.70 20.65
N ILE A 378 -20.38 4.19 21.76
CA ILE A 378 -21.02 3.16 22.57
C ILE A 378 -21.98 3.92 23.49
N LEU A 379 -23.28 3.83 23.20
CA LEU A 379 -24.29 4.21 24.15
C LEU A 379 -24.12 3.27 25.36
N GLU A 380 -23.41 3.73 26.39
CA GLU A 380 -23.49 3.13 27.71
C GLU A 380 -24.89 3.44 28.26
N THR A 381 -25.92 2.82 27.69
CA THR A 381 -27.09 2.43 28.48
C THR A 381 -26.59 1.39 29.46
N ASN A 382 -25.90 1.87 30.49
CA ASN A 382 -25.95 1.25 31.79
C ASN A 382 -27.44 1.19 32.12
N LEU A 383 -28.06 0.04 31.85
CA LEU A 383 -29.28 -0.36 32.54
C LEU A 383 -28.88 -0.60 33.99
N GLN A 384 -28.58 0.50 34.70
CA GLN A 384 -28.50 0.48 36.15
C GLN A 384 -29.88 0.02 36.61
N ALA A 385 -29.92 -1.09 37.35
CA ALA A 385 -31.11 -1.64 37.99
C ALA A 385 -31.80 -0.65 38.97
N GLN A 386 -31.37 0.62 39.01
CA GLN A 386 -31.91 1.72 39.80
C GLN A 386 -32.80 2.67 38.97
N GLU A 387 -32.87 2.56 37.64
CA GLU A 387 -33.72 3.42 36.78
C GLU A 387 -35.00 2.71 36.26
N GLY A 388 -35.59 1.83 37.06
CA GLY A 388 -37.04 1.57 36.98
C GLY A 388 -37.58 0.88 35.72
N TYR A 389 -36.75 0.11 35.00
CA TYR A 389 -37.25 -0.88 34.03
C TYR A 389 -37.57 -2.21 34.73
N GLU A 390 -38.47 -2.16 35.71
CA GLU A 390 -39.23 -3.35 36.06
C GLU A 390 -40.43 -3.42 35.12
N SER A 391 -40.56 -4.51 34.39
CA SER A 391 -41.78 -4.90 33.69
C SER A 391 -42.86 -5.33 34.69
N SER A 392 -43.17 -4.48 35.66
CA SER A 392 -44.14 -4.74 36.73
C SER A 392 -44.89 -3.46 37.10
N PRO A 393 -46.23 -3.51 37.24
CA PRO A 393 -46.97 -2.40 37.78
C PRO A 393 -46.42 -2.08 39.19
N ALA A 394 -46.15 -0.80 39.47
CA ALA A 394 -45.78 -0.32 40.80
C ALA A 394 -46.81 -0.66 41.91
N GLU A 395 -47.95 -1.23 41.53
CA GLU A 395 -49.06 -1.61 42.40
C GLU A 395 -48.77 -2.85 43.25
N ASP A 396 -47.88 -3.76 42.86
CA ASP A 396 -47.68 -5.02 43.59
C ASP A 396 -46.76 -4.88 44.81
N HIS A 397 -45.93 -3.83 44.85
CA HIS A 397 -45.11 -3.49 46.01
C HIS A 397 -45.94 -3.16 47.26
N ARG A 398 -47.22 -2.78 47.11
CA ARG A 398 -48.11 -2.50 48.26
C ARG A 398 -48.47 -3.73 49.07
N TRP A 399 -48.19 -4.93 48.55
CA TRP A 399 -48.49 -6.20 49.20
C TRP A 399 -47.34 -6.72 50.07
N LEU A 400 -46.11 -6.22 49.90
CA LEU A 400 -44.96 -6.63 50.71
C LEU A 400 -45.24 -6.52 52.21
N GLY A 401 -45.04 -7.62 52.95
CA GLY A 401 -45.27 -7.70 54.39
C GLY A 401 -46.75 -7.73 54.81
N LYS A 402 -47.71 -7.70 53.87
CA LYS A 402 -49.13 -7.87 54.22
C LYS A 402 -49.47 -9.33 54.47
N GLN A 403 -50.36 -9.53 55.43
CA GLN A 403 -50.96 -10.82 55.73
C GLN A 403 -52.28 -10.98 54.96
N GLY A 404 -52.52 -12.19 54.47
CA GLY A 404 -53.71 -12.55 53.72
C GLY A 404 -54.10 -14.00 53.96
N VAL A 405 -55.06 -14.48 53.19
CA VAL A 405 -55.56 -15.85 53.28
C VAL A 405 -55.60 -16.47 51.89
N ALA A 406 -55.15 -17.72 51.76
CA ALA A 406 -55.27 -18.48 50.52
C ALA A 406 -56.76 -18.67 50.16
N VAL A 407 -57.18 -18.24 48.97
CA VAL A 407 -58.54 -18.47 48.45
C VAL A 407 -58.60 -19.80 47.70
N SER A 408 -57.50 -20.18 47.05
CA SER A 408 -57.30 -21.49 46.42
C SER A 408 -56.04 -22.14 46.96
N ASP A 409 -55.92 -23.45 46.74
CA ASP A 409 -54.68 -24.20 46.93
C ASP A 409 -53.54 -23.59 46.09
N LEU A 410 -52.36 -23.40 46.68
CA LEU A 410 -51.18 -22.83 46.03
C LEU A 410 -50.18 -23.93 45.65
N ARG A 411 -50.10 -24.28 44.34
CA ARG A 411 -49.23 -25.35 43.80
C ARG A 411 -48.47 -24.98 42.50
N PRO A 412 -47.40 -24.18 42.55
CA PRO A 412 -47.10 -23.19 43.58
C PRO A 412 -47.96 -21.92 43.40
N SER A 413 -48.64 -21.74 42.26
CA SER A 413 -49.50 -20.58 42.01
C SER A 413 -50.95 -20.80 42.46
N GLY A 414 -51.63 -19.73 42.83
CA GLY A 414 -53.07 -19.68 43.05
C GLY A 414 -53.49 -18.29 43.53
N ILE A 415 -54.70 -18.16 44.06
CA ILE A 415 -55.28 -16.87 44.44
C ILE A 415 -55.23 -16.71 45.96
N ALA A 416 -54.70 -15.58 46.43
CA ALA A 416 -54.83 -15.14 47.81
C ALA A 416 -55.68 -13.89 47.92
N ARG A 417 -56.23 -13.66 49.11
CA ARG A 417 -56.94 -12.44 49.45
C ARG A 417 -56.12 -11.65 50.45
N PHE A 418 -55.78 -10.42 50.08
CA PHE A 418 -55.19 -9.42 50.95
C PHE A 418 -56.18 -8.27 51.06
N ASP A 419 -56.50 -7.87 52.29
CA ASP A 419 -57.59 -6.92 52.57
C ASP A 419 -58.92 -7.33 51.91
N ARG A 420 -59.35 -6.62 50.85
CA ARG A 420 -60.58 -6.90 50.07
C ARG A 420 -60.30 -7.34 48.63
N GLU A 421 -59.04 -7.44 48.22
CA GLU A 421 -58.64 -7.72 46.85
C GLU A 421 -58.17 -9.17 46.69
N ARG A 422 -58.46 -9.76 45.54
CA ARG A 422 -57.95 -11.08 45.14
C ARG A 422 -56.72 -10.86 44.26
N VAL A 423 -55.61 -11.48 44.62
CA VAL A 423 -54.31 -11.31 43.97
C VAL A 423 -53.76 -12.68 43.62
N ASP A 424 -53.18 -12.80 42.43
CA ASP A 424 -52.45 -14.00 42.03
C ASP A 424 -51.11 -14.06 42.76
N VAL A 425 -50.89 -15.15 43.48
CA VAL A 425 -49.69 -15.36 44.30
C VAL A 425 -49.01 -16.66 43.94
N VAL A 426 -47.72 -16.74 44.26
CA VAL A 426 -46.90 -17.94 44.12
C VAL A 426 -46.31 -18.29 45.48
N SER A 427 -46.49 -19.52 45.95
CA SER A 427 -45.86 -19.98 47.18
C SER A 427 -44.34 -20.08 47.01
N ASP A 428 -43.61 -19.89 48.10
CA ASP A 428 -42.15 -19.93 48.14
C ASP A 428 -41.51 -21.32 47.98
N GLY A 429 -42.27 -22.28 47.42
CA GLY A 429 -41.89 -23.68 47.25
C GLY A 429 -42.63 -24.65 48.18
N THR A 430 -43.45 -24.14 49.10
CA THR A 430 -44.30 -24.96 49.97
C THR A 430 -45.72 -25.08 49.43
N PHE A 431 -46.36 -26.23 49.63
CA PHE A 431 -47.78 -26.39 49.33
C PHE A 431 -48.61 -25.72 50.44
N ILE A 432 -49.55 -24.84 50.07
CA ILE A 432 -50.43 -24.12 50.98
C ILE A 432 -51.89 -24.40 50.61
N ASP A 433 -52.67 -24.92 51.55
CA ASP A 433 -54.09 -25.23 51.36
C ASP A 433 -54.96 -23.97 51.39
N ALA A 434 -56.08 -23.98 50.67
CA ALA A 434 -57.08 -22.92 50.74
C ALA A 434 -57.55 -22.68 52.20
N GLY A 435 -57.64 -21.42 52.59
CA GLY A 435 -58.04 -20.99 53.94
C GLY A 435 -56.88 -20.76 54.91
N GLN A 436 -55.64 -21.11 54.56
CA GLN A 436 -54.48 -20.89 55.42
C GLN A 436 -53.99 -19.43 55.39
N PRO A 437 -53.55 -18.88 56.53
CA PRO A 437 -52.98 -17.54 56.62
C PRO A 437 -51.58 -17.50 56.00
N LEU A 438 -51.31 -16.45 55.24
CA LEU A 438 -50.09 -16.28 54.49
C LEU A 438 -49.58 -14.85 54.57
N GLU A 439 -48.28 -14.67 54.38
CA GLU A 439 -47.59 -13.38 54.34
C GLU A 439 -46.80 -13.25 53.05
N VAL A 440 -46.80 -12.05 52.47
CA VAL A 440 -46.00 -11.73 51.29
C VAL A 440 -44.55 -11.51 51.70
N VAL A 441 -43.69 -12.44 51.29
CA VAL A 441 -42.26 -12.46 51.64
C VAL A 441 -41.43 -11.60 50.69
N ARG A 442 -41.77 -11.60 49.40
CA ARG A 442 -41.11 -10.78 48.37
C ARG A 442 -41.97 -10.62 47.12
N ILE A 443 -41.60 -9.65 46.28
CA ILE A 443 -42.18 -9.43 44.95
C ILE A 443 -41.08 -9.73 43.93
N ASP A 444 -41.30 -10.74 43.08
CA ASP A 444 -40.38 -11.13 42.01
C ASP A 444 -40.98 -10.67 40.66
N GLY A 445 -40.78 -9.39 40.33
CA GLY A 445 -41.44 -8.75 39.18
C GLY A 445 -42.97 -8.79 39.34
N ASN A 446 -43.69 -9.35 38.36
CA ASN A 446 -45.16 -9.44 38.36
C ASN A 446 -45.68 -10.66 39.15
N ARG A 447 -44.96 -11.10 40.19
CA ARG A 447 -45.32 -12.27 41.01
C ARG A 447 -45.20 -11.92 42.48
N VAL A 448 -46.32 -12.03 43.19
CA VAL A 448 -46.38 -11.88 44.65
C VAL A 448 -46.01 -13.22 45.30
N VAL A 449 -44.86 -13.29 45.97
CA VAL A 449 -44.37 -14.53 46.58
C VAL A 449 -44.80 -14.62 48.04
N VAL A 450 -45.47 -15.71 48.42
CA VAL A 450 -46.09 -15.89 49.74
C VAL A 450 -45.58 -17.12 50.47
N ARG A 451 -45.64 -17.09 51.80
CA ARG A 451 -45.38 -18.22 52.71
C ARG A 451 -46.47 -18.26 53.79
N LEU A 452 -46.66 -19.42 54.43
CA LEU A 452 -47.44 -19.53 55.66
C LEU A 452 -46.99 -18.51 56.72
N ALA A 453 -47.94 -17.75 57.26
CA ALA A 453 -47.68 -16.80 58.33
C ALA A 453 -47.38 -17.56 59.64
N GLN A 454 -46.26 -17.23 60.29
CA GLN A 454 -45.95 -17.80 61.62
C GLN A 454 -46.81 -17.12 62.69
N PRO A 455 -47.33 -17.84 63.69
CA PRO A 455 -48.02 -17.23 64.82
C PRO A 455 -47.05 -16.31 65.59
N GLN A 456 -47.43 -15.05 65.79
CA GLN A 456 -46.67 -14.08 66.58
C GLN A 456 -46.45 -14.62 68.00
N SER A 457 -45.20 -14.92 68.36
CA SER A 457 -44.81 -15.06 69.76
C SER A 457 -44.76 -13.68 70.40
N GLU A 458 -45.50 -13.48 71.50
CA GLU A 458 -45.41 -12.30 72.36
C GLU A 458 -43.94 -11.95 72.62
N LYS A 459 -43.56 -10.72 72.27
CA LYS A 459 -42.33 -10.09 72.78
C LYS A 459 -42.63 -9.57 74.17
N ASP A 460 -41.97 -10.16 75.16
CA ASP A 460 -41.94 -9.69 76.54
C ASP A 460 -41.61 -8.19 76.60
N THR A 461 -42.42 -7.49 77.39
CA THR A 461 -42.16 -6.14 77.87
C THR A 461 -41.48 -6.24 79.24
N VAL A 462 -40.41 -5.46 79.40
CA VAL A 462 -39.52 -5.23 80.57
C VAL A 462 -38.29 -6.12 80.67
#